data_AF-A0AAN7SIQ9-F1
#
_entry.id   AF-A0AAN7SIQ9-F1
#
_cell.length_a   1.000
_cell.length_b   1.000
_cell.length_c   1.000
_cell.angle_alpha   90.00
_cell.angle_beta   90.00
_cell.angle_gamma   90.00
#
_symmetry.space_group_name_H-M   'P 1'
#
loop_
_entity.id
_entity.type
_entity.pdbx_description
1 polymer ?
#
loop_
_entity_poly.entity_id
_entity_poly.type
_entity_poly.pdbx_seq_one_letter_code
_entity_poly.pdbx_strand_id
1 'polypeptide(L)'
;MQTDLIKISVISLLNFIVFGLLAPVTAPRLLELGASHTVVGTIAAVNVGLLVLTGPVVGSWSDLRGRKFVVFITSAISAICYILMGLTTSLTAVFILKIVFGFVEHTPILNKAIIGDVLPKEKHRSAYISIGVTTSLGIIIGPIIGGHLVEVENGFFYVCTLAAVICIMIIGITQTFPEKKKKETKASEPTNLKKEFLKIFVELLNVDWKTFGDALYLRFILSLSVITYFTNQTMYLSEKYDLPKKSIGYIIALFGALGNRKIKNHLNLYQST
;
A
#
# COMPACT_ATOMS: atom_id res chain seq x y z
N MET A 1 13.04 -19.43 8.68
CA MET A 1 13.45 -18.13 9.26
C MET A 1 14.05 -17.16 8.24
N GLN A 2 15.20 -17.43 7.61
CA GLN A 2 15.72 -16.56 6.53
C GLN A 2 14.78 -16.59 5.31
N THR A 3 14.20 -17.75 5.03
CA THR A 3 13.13 -17.94 4.05
C THR A 3 11.92 -17.05 4.31
N ASP A 4 11.51 -16.88 5.57
CA ASP A 4 10.31 -16.11 5.92
C ASP A 4 10.54 -14.61 5.79
N LEU A 5 11.74 -14.14 6.16
CA LEU A 5 12.19 -12.77 5.90
C LEU A 5 12.12 -12.46 4.39
N ILE A 6 12.67 -13.33 3.55
CA ILE A 6 12.65 -13.15 2.09
C ILE A 6 11.20 -13.09 1.59
N LYS A 7 10.32 -14.00 2.03
CA LYS A 7 8.90 -14.00 1.64
C LYS A 7 8.20 -12.68 2.01
N ILE A 8 8.40 -12.17 3.23
CA ILE A 8 7.83 -10.89 3.69
C ILE A 8 8.32 -9.74 2.80
N SER A 9 9.61 -9.72 2.47
CA SER A 9 10.20 -8.70 1.61
C SER A 9 9.68 -8.79 0.17
N VAL A 10 9.50 -9.99 -0.37
CA VAL A 10 8.90 -10.20 -1.69
C VAL A 10 7.44 -9.75 -1.71
N ILE A 11 6.64 -10.05 -0.67
CA ILE A 11 5.27 -9.55 -0.57
C ILE A 11 5.24 -8.02 -0.57
N SER A 12 6.16 -7.39 0.17
CA SER A 12 6.29 -5.93 0.18
C SER A 12 6.65 -5.39 -1.21
N LEU A 13 7.64 -5.99 -1.87
CA LEU A 13 8.06 -5.62 -3.23
C LEU A 13 6.86 -5.67 -4.19
N LEU A 14 6.17 -6.81 -4.24
CA LEU A 14 5.03 -7.05 -5.11
C LEU A 14 3.91 -6.04 -4.86
N ASN A 15 3.57 -5.78 -3.60
CA ASN A 15 2.54 -4.81 -3.24
C ASN A 15 2.88 -3.39 -3.74
N PHE A 16 4.14 -2.97 -3.59
CA PHE A 16 4.56 -1.64 -4.05
C PHE A 16 4.79 -1.56 -5.56
N ILE A 17 5.05 -2.69 -6.25
CA ILE A 17 4.96 -2.75 -7.71
C ILE A 17 3.52 -2.45 -8.15
N VAL A 18 2.51 -3.08 -7.53
CA VAL A 18 1.09 -2.80 -7.84
C VAL A 18 0.77 -1.32 -7.64
N PHE A 19 1.13 -0.76 -6.48
CA PHE A 19 0.95 0.67 -6.23
C PHE A 19 1.61 1.54 -7.32
N GLY A 20 2.85 1.21 -7.69
CA GLY A 20 3.62 1.92 -8.72
C GLY A 20 3.03 1.78 -10.13
N LEU A 21 2.54 0.60 -10.50
CA LEU A 21 1.89 0.34 -11.80
C LEU A 21 0.71 1.29 -12.04
N LEU A 22 -0.09 1.51 -10.99
CA LEU A 22 -1.32 2.31 -11.08
C LEU A 22 -1.08 3.81 -10.92
N ALA A 23 0.07 4.23 -10.37
CA ALA A 23 0.38 5.64 -10.07
C ALA A 23 0.39 6.57 -11.30
N PRO A 24 1.07 6.26 -12.43
CA PRO A 24 1.02 7.12 -13.62
C PRO A 24 -0.26 6.94 -14.45
N VAL A 25 -1.10 5.96 -14.11
CA VAL A 25 -2.18 5.47 -14.97
C VAL A 25 -3.57 5.87 -14.47
N THR A 26 -3.78 5.87 -13.15
CA THR A 26 -5.11 6.02 -12.55
C THR A 26 -5.74 7.39 -12.83
N ALA A 27 -5.02 8.49 -12.58
CA ALA A 27 -5.57 9.83 -12.74
C ALA A 27 -5.89 10.17 -14.21
N PRO A 28 -4.97 9.95 -15.18
CA PRO A 28 -5.30 10.13 -16.59
C PRO A 28 -6.50 9.29 -17.05
N ARG A 29 -6.60 8.04 -16.58
CA ARG A 29 -7.76 7.19 -16.92
C ARG A 29 -9.08 7.76 -16.40
N LEU A 30 -9.11 8.30 -15.19
CA LEU A 30 -10.33 8.92 -14.64
C LEU A 30 -10.75 10.15 -15.45
N LEU A 31 -9.79 10.97 -15.90
CA LEU A 31 -10.04 12.12 -16.77
C LEU A 31 -10.57 11.68 -18.13
N GLU A 32 -9.99 10.63 -18.75
CA GLU A 32 -10.49 10.02 -19.99
C GLU A 32 -11.94 9.53 -19.88
N LEU A 33 -12.36 9.09 -18.68
CA LEU A 33 -13.73 8.66 -18.39
C LEU A 33 -14.68 9.82 -18.06
N GLY A 34 -14.23 11.07 -18.22
CA GLY A 34 -15.02 12.29 -18.01
C GLY A 34 -15.03 12.83 -16.58
N ALA A 35 -14.14 12.36 -15.69
CA ALA A 35 -14.01 12.96 -14.37
C ALA A 35 -13.41 14.37 -14.44
N SER A 36 -13.87 15.28 -13.58
CA SER A 36 -13.16 16.54 -13.35
C SER A 36 -12.00 16.33 -12.37
N HIS A 37 -11.04 17.27 -12.35
CA HIS A 37 -9.90 17.26 -11.41
C HIS A 37 -10.35 17.15 -9.95
N THR A 38 -11.42 17.87 -9.58
CA THR A 38 -12.01 17.81 -8.25
C THR A 38 -12.50 16.39 -7.94
N VAL A 39 -13.16 15.74 -8.90
CA VAL A 39 -13.62 14.35 -8.75
C VAL A 39 -12.44 13.41 -8.56
N VAL A 40 -11.38 13.51 -9.38
CA VAL A 40 -10.16 12.68 -9.20
C VAL A 40 -9.58 12.83 -7.79
N GLY A 41 -9.46 14.06 -7.31
CA GLY A 41 -9.02 14.35 -5.94
C GLY A 41 -9.96 13.78 -4.87
N THR A 42 -11.27 13.89 -5.05
CA THR A 42 -12.27 13.30 -4.15
C THR A 42 -12.16 11.78 -4.10
N ILE A 43 -11.99 11.11 -5.25
CA ILE A 43 -11.82 9.65 -5.31
C ILE A 43 -10.57 9.23 -4.53
N ALA A 44 -9.45 9.93 -4.72
CA ALA A 44 -8.22 9.67 -3.99
C ALA A 44 -8.39 9.88 -2.46
N ALA A 45 -9.05 10.98 -2.06
CA ALA A 45 -9.31 11.30 -0.67
C ALA A 45 -10.24 10.27 0.01
N VAL A 46 -11.32 9.85 -0.66
CA VAL A 46 -12.24 8.82 -0.15
C VAL A 46 -11.50 7.49 0.00
N ASN A 47 -10.69 7.10 -0.99
CA ASN A 47 -9.93 5.86 -0.94
C ASN A 47 -8.95 5.82 0.25
N VAL A 48 -8.13 6.87 0.42
CA VAL A 48 -7.19 6.96 1.55
C VAL A 48 -7.93 7.12 2.89
N GLY A 49 -9.02 7.87 2.92
CA GLY A 49 -9.85 8.03 4.11
C GLY A 49 -10.43 6.70 4.60
N LEU A 50 -10.99 5.91 3.69
CA LEU A 50 -11.47 4.56 3.99
C LEU A 50 -10.33 3.64 4.45
N LEU A 51 -9.16 3.72 3.81
CA LEU A 51 -7.99 2.94 4.22
C LEU A 51 -7.57 3.28 5.66
N VAL A 52 -7.57 4.56 6.04
CA VAL A 52 -7.25 4.97 7.42
C VAL A 52 -8.31 4.46 8.41
N LEU A 53 -9.59 4.59 8.08
CA LEU A 53 -10.69 4.19 8.96
C LEU A 53 -10.77 2.67 9.16
N THR A 54 -10.49 1.89 8.11
CA THR A 54 -10.64 0.43 8.10
C THR A 54 -9.38 -0.30 8.55
N GLY A 55 -8.23 0.37 8.57
CA GLY A 55 -6.94 -0.21 9.00
C GLY A 55 -6.99 -0.91 10.36
N PRO A 56 -7.49 -0.27 11.45
CA PRO A 56 -7.63 -0.92 12.75
C PRO A 56 -8.56 -2.13 12.72
N VAL A 57 -9.68 -2.03 12.00
CA VAL A 57 -10.67 -3.11 11.88
C VAL A 57 -10.07 -4.34 11.21
N VAL A 58 -9.34 -4.14 10.10
CA VAL A 58 -8.67 -5.23 9.38
C VAL A 58 -7.51 -5.80 10.19
N GLY A 59 -6.80 -4.96 10.95
CA GLY A 59 -5.78 -5.38 11.91
C GLY A 59 -6.35 -6.36 12.96
N SER A 60 -7.36 -5.95 13.72
CA SER A 60 -8.01 -6.81 14.72
C SER A 60 -8.64 -8.05 14.10
N TRP A 61 -9.26 -7.93 12.91
CA TRP A 61 -9.79 -9.09 12.18
C TRP A 61 -8.70 -10.10 11.82
N SER A 62 -7.51 -9.62 11.44
CA SER A 62 -6.34 -10.46 11.13
C SER A 62 -5.79 -11.19 12.34
N ASP A 63 -5.85 -10.59 13.52
CA ASP A 63 -5.43 -11.22 14.76
C ASP A 63 -6.43 -12.33 15.19
N LEU A 64 -7.73 -12.14 14.94
CA LEU A 64 -8.79 -13.09 15.31
C LEU A 64 -8.93 -14.29 14.36
N ARG A 65 -8.92 -14.04 13.04
CA ARG A 65 -9.13 -15.07 12.00
C ARG A 65 -7.83 -15.62 11.44
N GLY A 66 -6.69 -15.03 11.80
CA GLY A 66 -5.37 -15.39 11.32
C GLY A 66 -4.94 -14.52 10.13
N ARG A 67 -3.70 -14.02 10.19
CA ARG A 67 -3.17 -13.07 9.19
C ARG A 67 -3.16 -13.63 7.77
N LYS A 68 -2.82 -14.91 7.60
CA LYS A 68 -2.80 -15.59 6.29
C LYS A 68 -4.18 -15.61 5.65
N PHE A 69 -5.23 -15.87 6.43
CA PHE A 69 -6.61 -15.87 5.93
C PHE A 69 -7.05 -14.47 5.51
N VAL A 70 -6.74 -13.45 6.31
CA VAL A 70 -7.10 -12.07 6.00
C VAL A 70 -6.38 -11.55 4.77
N VAL A 71 -5.06 -11.78 4.64
CA VAL A 71 -4.31 -11.43 3.41
C VAL A 71 -4.86 -12.15 2.18
N PHE A 72 -5.28 -13.42 2.31
CA PHE A 72 -5.91 -14.17 1.23
C PHE A 72 -7.19 -13.47 0.74
N ILE A 73 -8.12 -13.18 1.66
CA ILE A 73 -9.40 -12.56 1.32
C ILE A 73 -9.20 -11.17 0.72
N THR A 74 -8.39 -10.32 1.35
CA THR A 74 -8.18 -8.96 0.87
C THR A 74 -7.52 -8.95 -0.50
N SER A 75 -6.48 -9.76 -0.71
CA SER A 75 -5.79 -9.85 -2.00
C SER A 75 -6.66 -10.47 -3.08
N ALA A 76 -7.55 -11.42 -2.74
CA ALA A 76 -8.48 -12.01 -3.70
C ALA A 76 -9.52 -10.99 -4.15
N ILE A 77 -10.09 -10.21 -3.22
CA ILE A 77 -11.00 -9.12 -3.55
C ILE A 77 -10.28 -8.07 -4.40
N SER A 78 -9.06 -7.66 -4.03
CA SER A 78 -8.25 -6.73 -4.83
C SER A 78 -8.02 -7.24 -6.25
N ALA A 79 -7.68 -8.53 -6.42
CA ALA A 79 -7.48 -9.11 -7.75
C ALA A 79 -8.73 -9.03 -8.61
N ILE A 80 -9.90 -9.37 -8.06
CA ILE A 80 -11.18 -9.25 -8.74
C ILE A 80 -11.47 -7.78 -9.09
N CYS A 81 -11.29 -6.86 -8.13
CA CYS A 81 -11.50 -5.44 -8.34
C CYS A 81 -10.58 -4.88 -9.43
N TYR A 82 -9.32 -5.32 -9.50
CA TYR A 82 -8.39 -4.92 -10.56
C TYR A 82 -8.88 -5.40 -11.93
N ILE A 83 -9.30 -6.65 -12.06
CA ILE A 83 -9.86 -7.18 -13.33
C ILE A 83 -11.09 -6.37 -13.75
N LEU A 84 -12.04 -6.15 -12.81
CA LEU A 84 -13.24 -5.35 -13.08
C LEU A 84 -12.91 -3.90 -13.45
N MET A 85 -11.88 -3.31 -12.82
CA MET A 85 -11.43 -1.96 -13.14
C MET A 85 -10.86 -1.90 -14.56
N GLY A 86 -10.06 -2.90 -14.96
CA GLY A 86 -9.51 -2.97 -16.31
C GLY A 86 -10.56 -3.13 -17.41
N LEU A 87 -11.69 -3.79 -17.10
CA LEU A 87 -12.78 -4.04 -18.04
C LEU A 87 -13.79 -2.90 -18.12
N THR A 88 -13.86 -2.03 -17.12
CA THR A 88 -14.91 -1.02 -17.05
C THR A 88 -14.57 0.25 -17.83
N THR A 89 -15.59 0.81 -18.45
CA THR A 89 -15.59 2.13 -19.10
C THR A 89 -16.48 3.13 -18.38
N SER A 90 -17.04 2.76 -17.22
CA SER A 90 -17.91 3.63 -16.43
C SER A 90 -17.13 4.28 -15.27
N LEU A 91 -17.14 5.61 -15.22
CA LEU A 91 -16.56 6.37 -14.11
C LEU A 91 -17.15 5.95 -12.75
N THR A 92 -18.48 5.77 -12.68
CA THR A 92 -19.18 5.34 -11.47
C THR A 92 -18.73 3.95 -11.03
N ALA A 93 -18.52 3.02 -11.96
CA ALA A 93 -18.00 1.70 -11.64
C ALA A 93 -16.57 1.77 -11.08
N VAL A 94 -15.69 2.58 -11.67
CA VAL A 94 -14.33 2.79 -11.14
C VAL A 94 -14.38 3.40 -9.74
N PHE A 95 -15.30 4.34 -9.49
CA PHE A 95 -15.47 4.94 -8.17
C PHE A 95 -15.88 3.92 -7.11
N ILE A 96 -16.87 3.07 -7.41
CA ILE A 96 -17.30 1.98 -6.52
C ILE A 96 -16.13 1.02 -6.24
N LEU A 97 -15.37 0.65 -7.27
CA LEU A 97 -14.18 -0.20 -7.10
C LEU A 97 -13.12 0.47 -6.22
N LYS A 98 -12.89 1.79 -6.35
CA LYS A 98 -11.97 2.55 -5.49
C LYS A 98 -12.42 2.62 -4.03
N ILE A 99 -13.73 2.66 -3.78
CA ILE A 99 -14.28 2.51 -2.43
C ILE A 99 -13.94 1.12 -1.89
N VAL A 100 -14.18 0.06 -2.65
CA VAL A 100 -13.87 -1.33 -2.24
C VAL A 100 -12.37 -1.48 -1.95
N PHE A 101 -11.49 -0.95 -2.79
CA PHE A 101 -10.04 -0.94 -2.54
C PHE A 101 -9.67 -0.29 -1.20
N GLY A 102 -10.36 0.79 -0.81
CA GLY A 102 -10.16 1.42 0.50
C GLY A 102 -10.45 0.50 1.69
N PHE A 103 -11.30 -0.52 1.52
CA PHE A 103 -11.58 -1.52 2.56
C PHE A 103 -10.60 -2.70 2.56
N VAL A 104 -9.93 -2.99 1.45
CA VAL A 104 -9.16 -4.24 1.29
C VAL A 104 -7.65 -4.04 1.11
N GLU A 105 -7.15 -2.88 0.69
CA GLU A 105 -5.71 -2.65 0.43
C GLU A 105 -4.82 -2.50 1.68
N HIS A 106 -4.95 -3.43 2.62
CA HIS A 106 -4.27 -3.42 3.93
C HIS A 106 -3.03 -4.32 4.00
N THR A 107 -2.60 -4.88 2.87
CA THR A 107 -1.42 -5.78 2.80
C THR A 107 -0.17 -5.19 3.46
N PRO A 108 0.18 -3.89 3.34
CA PRO A 108 1.32 -3.32 4.06
C PRO A 108 1.21 -3.40 5.59
N ILE A 109 0.01 -3.20 6.14
CA ILE A 109 -0.25 -3.29 7.59
C ILE A 109 -0.12 -4.74 8.03
N LEU A 110 -0.78 -5.65 7.29
CA LEU A 110 -0.76 -7.09 7.56
C LEU A 110 0.66 -7.67 7.47
N ASN A 111 1.46 -7.24 6.49
CA ASN A 111 2.83 -7.72 6.29
C ASN A 111 3.75 -7.32 7.45
N LYS A 112 3.62 -6.08 7.96
CA LYS A 112 4.34 -5.64 9.18
C LYS A 112 3.94 -6.46 10.40
N ALA A 113 2.66 -6.80 10.49
CA ALA A 113 2.17 -7.58 11.61
C ALA A 113 2.61 -9.06 11.53
N ILE A 114 2.75 -9.62 10.32
CA ILE A 114 3.37 -10.94 10.07
C ILE A 114 4.82 -10.99 10.58
N ILE A 115 5.61 -9.91 10.45
CA ILE A 115 6.97 -9.84 11.04
C ILE A 115 6.93 -10.13 12.53
N GLY A 116 6.03 -9.48 13.26
CA GLY A 116 5.85 -9.68 14.70
C GLY A 116 5.47 -11.10 15.07
N ASP A 117 4.86 -11.83 14.13
CA ASP A 117 4.41 -13.19 14.34
C ASP A 117 5.44 -14.26 14.06
N VAL A 118 6.17 -14.15 12.96
CA VAL A 118 7.01 -15.24 12.42
C VAL A 118 8.49 -15.03 12.67
N LEU A 119 8.92 -13.79 12.98
CA LEU A 119 10.31 -13.46 13.21
C LEU A 119 10.58 -13.14 14.69
N PRO A 120 11.73 -13.56 15.23
CA PRO A 120 12.15 -13.18 16.56
C PRO A 120 12.52 -11.69 16.60
N LYS A 121 12.43 -11.06 17.79
CA LYS A 121 12.52 -9.60 17.95
C LYS A 121 13.83 -9.02 17.41
N GLU A 122 14.93 -9.75 17.53
CA GLU A 122 16.27 -9.35 17.07
C GLU A 122 16.30 -9.14 15.55
N LYS A 123 15.43 -9.83 14.81
CA LYS A 123 15.31 -9.72 13.35
C LYS A 123 14.32 -8.68 12.88
N HIS A 124 13.51 -8.09 13.75
CA HIS A 124 12.51 -7.10 13.37
C HIS A 124 13.16 -5.90 12.69
N ARG A 125 14.29 -5.42 13.21
CA ARG A 125 15.07 -4.33 12.60
C ARG A 125 15.47 -4.67 11.17
N SER A 126 16.04 -5.85 10.93
CA SER A 126 16.43 -6.31 9.60
C SER A 126 15.23 -6.45 8.66
N ALA A 127 14.10 -6.94 9.17
CA ALA A 127 12.86 -7.06 8.41
C ALA A 127 12.29 -5.70 7.99
N TYR A 128 12.26 -4.71 8.88
CA TYR A 128 11.81 -3.36 8.54
C TYR A 128 12.74 -2.67 7.53
N ILE A 129 14.05 -2.87 7.64
CA ILE A 129 15.02 -2.38 6.64
C ILE A 129 14.76 -3.06 5.29
N SER A 130 14.56 -4.38 5.27
CA SER A 130 14.30 -5.14 4.04
C SER A 130 12.98 -4.74 3.39
N ILE A 131 11.91 -4.51 4.17
CA ILE A 131 10.65 -3.92 3.70
C ILE A 131 10.93 -2.54 3.07
N GLY A 132 11.70 -1.67 3.73
CA GLY A 132 12.02 -0.35 3.21
C GLY A 132 12.71 -0.40 1.84
N VAL A 133 13.73 -1.25 1.70
CA VAL A 133 14.44 -1.44 0.42
C VAL A 133 13.51 -1.97 -0.68
N THR A 134 12.72 -2.99 -0.37
CA THR A 134 11.80 -3.62 -1.34
C THR A 134 10.64 -2.71 -1.73
N THR A 135 10.10 -1.94 -0.78
CA THR A 135 9.10 -0.89 -1.04
C THR A 135 9.65 0.13 -2.04
N SER A 136 10.85 0.65 -1.80
CA SER A 136 11.45 1.62 -2.73
C SER A 136 11.72 1.02 -4.11
N LEU A 137 12.18 -0.23 -4.18
CA LEU A 137 12.33 -0.93 -5.46
C LEU A 137 10.99 -1.05 -6.21
N GLY A 138 9.90 -1.35 -5.50
CA GLY A 138 8.56 -1.41 -6.10
C GLY A 138 8.10 -0.06 -6.64
N ILE A 139 8.35 1.03 -5.92
CA ILE A 139 8.06 2.41 -6.35
C ILE A 139 8.92 2.84 -7.56
N ILE A 140 10.09 2.24 -7.75
CA ILE A 140 10.93 2.49 -8.94
C ILE A 140 10.43 1.67 -10.14
N ILE A 141 10.23 0.36 -9.96
CA ILE A 141 9.92 -0.57 -11.06
C ILE A 141 8.47 -0.40 -11.53
N GLY A 142 7.53 -0.24 -10.61
CA GLY A 142 6.10 -0.20 -10.91
C GLY A 142 5.71 0.90 -11.93
N PRO A 143 6.05 2.18 -11.71
CA PRO A 143 5.67 3.25 -12.62
C PRO A 143 6.29 3.14 -14.01
N ILE A 144 7.50 2.57 -14.11
CA ILE A 144 8.13 2.29 -15.40
C ILE A 144 7.28 1.29 -16.18
N ILE A 145 6.97 0.14 -15.58
CA ILE A 145 6.16 -0.88 -16.23
C ILE A 145 4.76 -0.32 -16.55
N GLY A 146 4.13 0.37 -15.60
CA GLY A 146 2.79 0.91 -15.75
C GLY A 146 2.69 1.98 -16.83
N GLY A 147 3.67 2.88 -16.91
CA GLY A 147 3.74 3.94 -17.89
C GLY A 147 3.98 3.44 -19.32
N HIS A 148 4.76 2.37 -19.51
CA HIS A 148 4.91 1.72 -20.81
C HIS A 148 3.69 0.90 -21.20
N LEU A 149 3.19 0.09 -20.26
CA LEU A 149 2.11 -0.84 -20.53
C LEU A 149 0.79 -0.13 -20.82
N VAL A 150 0.57 1.09 -20.32
CA VAL A 150 -0.62 1.88 -20.64
C VAL A 150 -0.60 2.48 -22.05
N GLU A 151 0.56 2.60 -22.70
CA GLU A 151 0.68 3.19 -24.05
C GLU A 151 0.28 2.24 -25.18
N VAL A 152 0.20 0.93 -24.91
CA VAL A 152 -0.28 -0.04 -25.90
C VAL A 152 -1.81 -0.02 -25.98
N GLU A 153 -2.36 -0.56 -27.07
CA GLU A 153 -3.81 -0.73 -27.21
C GLU A 153 -4.36 -1.59 -26.06
N ASN A 154 -5.46 -1.15 -25.42
CA ASN A 154 -6.00 -1.75 -24.20
C ASN A 154 -5.00 -1.76 -23.02
N GLY A 155 -4.00 -0.88 -23.02
CA GLY A 155 -2.94 -0.84 -22.02
C GLY A 155 -3.43 -0.75 -20.57
N PHE A 156 -4.50 0.00 -20.31
CA PHE A 156 -5.12 0.06 -18.98
C PHE A 156 -5.59 -1.30 -18.47
N PHE A 157 -6.19 -2.11 -19.34
CA PHE A 157 -6.61 -3.47 -19.02
C PHE A 157 -5.41 -4.36 -18.69
N TYR A 158 -4.31 -4.25 -19.44
CA TYR A 158 -3.09 -5.01 -19.14
C TYR A 158 -2.43 -4.59 -17.83
N VAL A 159 -2.39 -3.30 -17.51
CA VAL A 159 -1.90 -2.80 -16.21
C VAL A 159 -2.73 -3.38 -15.07
N CYS A 160 -4.05 -3.35 -15.18
CA CYS A 160 -4.95 -3.90 -14.17
C CYS A 160 -4.85 -5.42 -14.06
N THR A 161 -4.72 -6.12 -15.18
CA THR A 161 -4.55 -7.59 -15.21
C THR A 161 -3.23 -7.99 -14.57
N LEU A 162 -2.15 -7.28 -14.84
CA LEU A 162 -0.85 -7.50 -14.20
C LEU A 162 -0.94 -7.25 -12.69
N ALA A 163 -1.63 -6.20 -12.25
CA ALA A 163 -1.89 -5.97 -10.83
C ALA A 163 -2.66 -7.12 -10.18
N ALA A 164 -3.70 -7.65 -10.85
CA ALA A 164 -4.46 -8.80 -10.37
C ALA A 164 -3.60 -10.07 -10.27
N VAL A 165 -2.75 -10.34 -11.27
CA VAL A 165 -1.78 -11.45 -11.26
C VAL A 165 -0.82 -11.31 -10.08
N ILE A 166 -0.31 -10.11 -9.80
CA ILE A 166 0.56 -9.87 -8.65
C ILE A 166 -0.19 -10.12 -7.32
N CYS A 167 -1.46 -9.71 -7.20
CA CYS A 167 -2.28 -10.05 -6.04
C CYS A 167 -2.42 -11.57 -5.84
N ILE A 168 -2.58 -12.34 -6.93
CA ILE A 168 -2.60 -13.81 -6.88
C ILE A 168 -1.24 -14.39 -6.45
N MET A 169 -0.13 -13.79 -6.89
CA MET A 169 1.21 -14.18 -6.42
C MET A 169 1.38 -13.92 -4.91
N ILE A 170 0.88 -12.78 -4.41
CA ILE A 170 0.89 -12.46 -2.97
C ILE A 170 0.11 -13.52 -2.19
N ILE A 171 -1.05 -13.96 -2.69
CA ILE A 171 -1.82 -15.07 -2.12
C ILE A 171 -0.95 -16.34 -2.05
N GLY A 172 -0.36 -16.76 -3.17
CA GLY A 172 0.44 -17.98 -3.25
C GLY A 172 1.61 -17.97 -2.25
N ILE A 173 2.36 -16.86 -2.18
CA ILE A 173 3.48 -16.72 -1.24
C ILE A 173 2.98 -16.75 0.21
N THR A 174 1.89 -16.04 0.49
CA THR A 174 1.33 -15.95 1.85
C THR A 174 0.84 -17.29 2.35
N GLN A 175 0.34 -18.15 1.45
CA GLN A 175 -0.08 -19.50 1.80
C GLN A 175 1.08 -20.41 2.24
N THR A 176 2.33 -20.09 1.89
CA THR A 176 3.51 -20.85 2.31
C THR A 176 4.02 -20.51 3.71
N PHE A 177 3.45 -19.52 4.41
CA PHE A 177 3.82 -19.26 5.79
C PHE A 177 3.33 -20.38 6.71
N PRO A 178 4.11 -20.73 7.75
CA PRO A 178 3.67 -21.69 8.75
C PRO A 178 2.40 -21.16 9.41
N GLU A 179 1.39 -22.02 9.50
CA GLU A 179 0.16 -21.69 10.19
C GLU A 179 0.47 -21.55 11.68
N LYS A 180 0.31 -20.35 12.24
CA LYS A 180 0.34 -20.22 13.69
C LYS A 180 -0.84 -21.00 14.24
N LYS A 181 -0.57 -22.06 15.02
CA LYS A 181 -1.56 -22.56 15.98
C LYS A 181 -2.03 -21.34 16.76
N LYS A 182 -3.36 -21.10 16.77
CA LYS A 182 -3.99 -20.14 17.67
C LYS A 182 -3.28 -20.30 19.00
N LYS A 183 -2.57 -19.26 19.48
CA LYS A 183 -2.29 -19.21 20.91
C LYS A 183 -3.67 -19.36 21.53
N GLU A 184 -3.83 -20.36 22.40
CA GLU A 184 -4.92 -20.40 23.37
C GLU A 184 -4.74 -19.15 24.25
N THR A 185 -5.08 -18.00 23.70
CA THR A 185 -5.32 -16.80 24.47
C THR A 185 -6.55 -17.17 25.26
N LYS A 186 -6.33 -17.55 26.54
CA LYS A 186 -7.37 -17.66 27.58
C LYS A 186 -8.52 -16.76 27.20
N ALA A 187 -9.68 -17.33 26.89
CA ALA A 187 -10.90 -16.66 26.45
C ALA A 187 -10.84 -15.14 26.66
N SER A 188 -10.18 -14.43 25.74
CA SER A 188 -10.23 -12.98 25.73
C SER A 188 -11.67 -12.73 25.33
N GLU A 189 -12.44 -12.15 26.25
CA GLU A 189 -13.82 -11.72 26.04
C GLU A 189 -13.99 -11.27 24.59
N PRO A 190 -15.09 -11.62 23.90
CA PRO A 190 -15.27 -11.29 22.49
C PRO A 190 -14.89 -9.83 22.30
N THR A 191 -13.74 -9.62 21.66
CA THR A 191 -13.09 -8.31 21.65
C THR A 191 -14.07 -7.37 20.97
N ASN A 192 -14.77 -6.60 21.79
CA ASN A 192 -15.84 -5.77 21.30
C ASN A 192 -15.14 -4.70 20.48
N LEU A 193 -15.19 -4.80 19.15
CA LEU A 193 -14.49 -3.89 18.23
C LEU A 193 -14.73 -2.43 18.62
N LYS A 194 -15.94 -2.12 19.12
CA LYS A 194 -16.27 -0.81 19.68
C LYS A 194 -15.44 -0.46 20.91
N LYS A 195 -15.27 -1.38 21.87
CA LYS A 195 -14.44 -1.17 23.08
C LYS A 195 -12.96 -1.00 22.74
N GLU A 196 -12.39 -1.76 21.80
CA GLU A 196 -11.00 -1.55 21.37
C GLU A 196 -10.82 -0.23 20.63
N PHE A 197 -11.74 0.11 19.73
CA PHE A 197 -11.70 1.40 19.04
C PHE A 197 -11.84 2.58 20.01
N LEU A 198 -12.76 2.48 20.98
CA LEU A 198 -12.90 3.44 22.08
C LEU A 198 -11.64 3.51 22.94
N LYS A 199 -11.01 2.37 23.24
CA LYS A 199 -9.79 2.33 24.04
C LYS A 199 -8.63 3.03 23.33
N ILE A 200 -8.40 2.73 22.05
CA ILE A 200 -7.39 3.42 21.23
C ILE A 200 -7.66 4.92 21.18
N PHE A 201 -8.94 5.32 21.03
CA PHE A 201 -9.34 6.72 20.99
C PHE A 201 -9.11 7.43 22.33
N VAL A 202 -9.44 6.77 23.45
CA VAL A 202 -9.19 7.29 24.81
C VAL A 202 -7.69 7.36 25.11
N GLU A 203 -6.92 6.35 24.71
CA GLU A 203 -5.46 6.36 24.83
C GLU A 203 -4.84 7.51 24.03
N LEU A 204 -5.31 7.77 22.81
CA LEU A 204 -4.93 8.94 22.01
C LEU A 204 -5.24 10.25 22.74
N LEU A 205 -6.43 10.40 23.32
CA LEU A 205 -6.79 11.61 24.07
C LEU A 205 -5.91 11.83 25.30
N ASN A 206 -5.40 10.75 25.90
CA ASN A 206 -4.54 10.77 27.09
C ASN A 206 -3.04 10.88 26.78
N VAL A 207 -2.62 10.94 25.51
CA VAL A 207 -1.22 11.20 25.15
C VAL A 207 -0.81 12.58 25.67
N ASP A 208 0.41 12.69 26.18
CA ASP A 208 0.98 13.99 26.54
C ASP A 208 1.29 14.81 25.27
N TRP A 209 0.27 15.50 24.77
CA TRP A 209 0.34 16.31 23.57
C TRP A 209 1.28 17.52 23.71
N LYS A 210 1.68 17.90 24.93
CA LYS A 210 2.70 18.94 25.11
C LYS A 210 4.10 18.41 24.79
N THR A 211 4.35 17.11 24.99
CA THR A 211 5.65 16.47 24.71
C THR A 211 5.73 15.90 23.28
N PHE A 212 4.62 15.41 22.73
CA PHE A 212 4.62 14.71 21.42
C PHE A 212 3.83 15.43 20.32
N GLY A 213 3.12 16.51 20.63
CA GLY A 213 2.22 17.19 19.69
C GLY A 213 2.95 17.84 18.53
N ASP A 214 4.15 18.37 18.76
CA ASP A 214 5.04 18.93 17.74
C ASP A 214 5.48 17.87 16.72
N ALA A 215 5.95 16.71 17.19
CA ALA A 215 6.36 15.60 16.32
C ALA A 215 5.20 15.06 15.49
N LEU A 216 4.01 14.92 16.08
CA LEU A 216 2.82 14.47 15.38
C LEU A 216 2.34 15.51 14.34
N TYR A 217 2.33 16.78 14.71
CA TYR A 217 1.97 17.89 13.81
C TYR A 217 2.91 17.98 12.61
N LEU A 218 4.23 17.91 12.85
CA LEU A 218 5.23 17.86 11.79
C LEU A 218 5.03 16.65 10.88
N ARG A 219 4.78 15.46 11.47
CA ARG A 219 4.50 14.26 10.68
C ARG A 219 3.23 14.40 9.84
N PHE A 220 2.19 15.02 10.39
CA PHE A 220 0.94 15.27 9.70
C PHE A 220 1.14 16.20 8.49
N ILE A 221 1.77 17.36 8.69
CA ILE A 221 2.06 18.32 7.61
C ILE A 221 2.91 17.66 6.52
N LEU A 222 3.98 16.96 6.92
CA LEU A 222 4.85 16.26 5.97
C LEU A 222 4.08 15.20 5.18
N SER A 223 3.24 14.42 5.83
CA SER A 223 2.45 13.37 5.16
C SER A 223 1.41 13.98 4.21
N LEU A 224 0.72 15.05 4.63
CA LEU A 224 -0.25 15.77 3.83
C LEU A 224 0.40 16.39 2.58
N SER A 225 1.56 17.03 2.75
CA SER A 225 2.34 17.60 1.66
C SER A 225 2.76 16.54 0.64
N VAL A 226 3.32 15.43 1.12
CA VAL A 226 3.78 14.32 0.26
C VAL A 226 2.60 13.69 -0.50
N ILE A 227 1.49 13.38 0.16
CA ILE A 227 0.32 12.78 -0.48
C ILE A 227 -0.29 13.73 -1.53
N THR A 228 -0.40 15.03 -1.21
CA THR A 228 -0.93 16.04 -2.14
C THR A 228 -0.04 16.18 -3.37
N TYR A 229 1.28 16.18 -3.17
CA TYR A 229 2.25 16.18 -4.26
C TYR A 229 2.08 14.95 -5.16
N PHE A 230 2.14 13.74 -4.59
CA PHE A 230 2.06 12.49 -5.37
C PHE A 230 0.72 12.32 -6.10
N THR A 231 -0.39 12.81 -5.52
CA THR A 231 -1.72 12.70 -6.14
C THR A 231 -1.86 13.62 -7.36
N ASN A 232 -1.30 14.83 -7.30
CA ASN A 232 -1.45 15.83 -8.36
C ASN A 232 -0.32 15.82 -9.39
N GLN A 233 0.84 15.23 -9.07
CA GLN A 233 2.03 15.24 -9.93
C GLN A 233 1.76 14.65 -11.32
N THR A 234 1.10 13.48 -11.39
CA THR A 234 0.80 12.81 -12.67
C THR A 234 -0.04 13.71 -13.58
N MET A 235 -1.10 14.33 -13.04
CA MET A 235 -1.98 15.22 -13.80
C MET A 235 -1.23 16.47 -14.25
N TYR A 236 -0.49 17.10 -13.35
CA TYR A 236 0.29 18.30 -13.65
C TYR A 236 1.33 18.06 -14.75
N LEU A 237 2.04 16.92 -14.71
CA LEU A 237 3.03 16.56 -15.73
C LEU A 237 2.38 16.25 -17.08
N SER A 238 1.22 15.58 -17.07
CA SER A 238 0.48 15.25 -18.29
C SER A 238 -0.14 16.48 -18.95
N GLU A 239 -0.69 17.42 -18.19
CA GLU A 239 -1.44 18.55 -18.77
C GLU A 239 -0.55 19.76 -19.08
N LYS A 240 0.39 20.09 -18.20
CA LYS A 240 1.23 21.28 -18.39
C LYS A 240 2.35 21.07 -19.41
N TYR A 241 2.89 19.86 -19.47
CA TYR A 241 4.06 19.52 -20.29
C TYR A 241 3.75 18.52 -21.40
N ASP A 242 2.48 18.10 -21.54
CA ASP A 242 2.04 17.10 -22.53
C ASP A 242 2.91 15.83 -22.53
N LEU A 243 3.39 15.44 -21.34
CA LEU A 243 4.34 14.34 -21.23
C LEU A 243 3.63 13.00 -21.44
N PRO A 244 4.22 12.09 -22.24
CA PRO A 244 3.67 10.76 -22.40
C PRO A 244 3.74 9.99 -21.08
N LYS A 245 2.79 9.04 -20.89
CA LYS A 245 2.61 8.29 -19.64
C LYS A 245 3.89 7.52 -19.25
N LYS A 246 4.69 7.03 -20.21
CA LYS A 246 6.02 6.43 -19.94
C LYS A 246 7.00 7.40 -19.29
N SER A 247 7.03 8.66 -19.73
CA SER A 247 7.94 9.68 -19.19
C SER A 247 7.55 10.07 -17.78
N ILE A 248 6.24 10.15 -17.50
CA ILE A 248 5.73 10.34 -16.14
C ILE A 248 6.16 9.17 -15.25
N GLY A 249 6.07 7.94 -15.76
CA GLY A 249 6.58 6.74 -15.09
C GLY A 249 8.07 6.84 -14.72
N TYR A 250 8.92 7.29 -15.64
CA TYR A 250 10.35 7.51 -15.36
C TYR A 250 10.60 8.58 -14.30
N ILE A 251 9.85 9.69 -14.32
CA ILE A 251 9.99 10.76 -13.34
C ILE A 251 9.63 10.24 -11.94
N ILE A 252 8.50 9.53 -11.79
CA ILE A 252 8.10 8.95 -10.51
C ILE A 252 9.14 7.93 -10.03
N ALA A 253 9.68 7.11 -10.93
CA ALA A 253 10.73 6.14 -10.60
C ALA A 253 12.04 6.82 -10.13
N LEU A 254 12.42 7.95 -10.75
CA LEU A 254 13.59 8.72 -10.34
C LEU A 254 13.45 9.23 -8.89
N PHE A 255 12.25 9.68 -8.48
CA PHE A 255 11.99 10.06 -7.09
C PHE A 255 12.18 8.90 -6.12
N GLY A 256 11.69 7.71 -6.48
CA GLY A 256 11.93 6.48 -5.71
C GLY A 256 13.43 6.16 -5.57
N ALA A 257 14.21 6.37 -6.65
CA ALA A 257 15.66 6.14 -6.65
C ALA A 257 16.43 7.16 -5.79
N LEU A 258 16.04 8.44 -5.83
CA LEU A 258 16.66 9.50 -5.03
C LEU A 258 16.42 9.28 -3.52
N GLY A 259 15.27 8.76 -3.13
CA GLY A 259 14.99 8.34 -1.74
C GLY A 259 15.95 7.25 -1.24
N ASN A 260 16.35 6.32 -2.11
CA ASN A 260 17.22 5.19 -1.76
C ASN A 260 18.70 5.55 -1.58
N ARG A 261 19.19 6.64 -2.20
CA ARG A 261 20.61 7.02 -2.12
C ARG A 261 21.04 7.34 -0.68
N LYS A 262 20.11 7.81 0.18
CA LYS A 262 20.36 8.00 1.62
C LYS A 262 20.51 6.69 2.40
N ILE A 263 19.83 5.62 2.00
CA ILE A 263 19.88 4.32 2.69
C ILE A 263 21.23 3.63 2.47
N LYS A 264 21.80 3.72 1.26
CA LYS A 264 23.11 3.13 0.94
C LYS A 264 24.25 3.71 1.79
N ASN A 265 24.22 5.02 2.07
CA ASN A 265 25.22 5.67 2.90
C ASN A 265 25.13 5.24 4.37
N HIS A 266 23.94 4.91 4.87
CA HIS A 266 23.76 4.40 6.22
C HIS A 266 24.16 2.92 6.34
N LEU A 267 23.99 2.09 5.31
CA LEU A 267 24.39 0.68 5.34
C LEU A 267 25.91 0.49 5.46
N ASN A 268 26.71 1.38 4.86
CA ASN A 268 28.17 1.31 4.95
C ASN A 268 28.71 1.65 6.36
N LEU A 269 27.97 2.42 7.17
CA LEU A 269 28.35 2.78 8.53
C LEU A 269 28.12 1.64 9.56
N TYR A 270 27.35 0.61 9.19
CA TYR A 270 27.03 -0.53 10.06
C TYR A 270 27.82 -1.80 9.72
N GLN A 271 28.64 -1.78 8.67
CA GLN A 271 29.57 -2.87 8.34
C GLN A 271 31.00 -2.59 8.82
N SER A 272 31.25 -1.42 9.40
CA SER A 272 32.55 -0.96 9.90
C SER A 272 32.65 -0.93 11.44
N THR A 273 31.73 -1.59 12.15
CA THR A 273 31.71 -1.75 13.61
C THR A 273 31.27 -3.15 13.97
#